data_AF-A0A7Z1HNN1-F1
#
_entry.id   AF-A0A7Z1HNN1-F1
#
_cell.length_a   1.000
_cell.length_b   1.000
_cell.length_c   1.000
_cell.angle_alpha   90.00
_cell.angle_beta   90.00
_cell.angle_gamma   90.00
#
_symmetry.space_group_name_H-M   'P 1'
#
loop_
_entity.id
_entity.type
_entity.pdbx_description
1 polymer ?
#
loop_
_entity_poly.entity_id
_entity_poly.type
_entity_poly.pdbx_seq_one_letter_code
_entity_poly.pdbx_strand_id
1 'polypeptide(L)' 'MLNNAPHLDEVLQKLSGYQLTITEAAEQYDLPKRVIYKALRQQQAKNTKQKAYLIAVQKRLQQTLQTVELELANLN' A
#
# COMPACT_ATOMS: atom_id res chain seq x y z
N MET A 1 -0.61 -2.90 18.03
CA MET A 1 -1.91 -2.28 17.67
C MET A 1 -1.78 -0.78 17.86
N LEU A 2 -1.99 0.02 16.81
CA LEU A 2 -2.03 1.49 16.86
C LEU A 2 -3.49 1.89 17.14
N ASN A 3 -4.04 1.55 18.31
CA ASN A 3 -5.49 1.67 18.57
C ASN A 3 -5.90 2.94 19.33
N ASN A 4 -5.00 3.89 19.61
CA ASN A 4 -5.31 4.98 20.55
C ASN A 4 -5.20 6.39 19.97
N ALA A 5 -5.00 6.55 18.66
CA ALA A 5 -5.03 7.85 18.00
C ALA A 5 -6.27 7.92 17.11
N PRO A 6 -7.40 8.46 17.60
CA PRO A 6 -8.48 8.85 16.69
C PRO A 6 -7.86 9.76 15.62
N HIS A 7 -8.28 9.63 14.36
CA HIS A 7 -7.76 10.36 13.19
C HIS A 7 -6.45 9.87 12.56
N LEU A 8 -5.76 8.85 13.08
CA LEU A 8 -4.49 8.41 12.46
C LEU A 8 -4.66 7.91 11.02
N ASP A 9 -5.74 7.19 10.72
CA ASP A 9 -6.03 6.73 9.36
C ASP A 9 -6.32 7.89 8.40
N GLU A 10 -7.06 8.90 8.85
CA GLU A 10 -7.34 10.12 8.10
C GLU A 10 -6.04 10.90 7.81
N VAL A 11 -5.19 11.07 8.83
CA VAL A 11 -3.87 11.70 8.71
C VAL A 11 -3.02 10.99 7.67
N LEU A 12 -2.95 9.66 7.71
CA LEU A 12 -2.21 8.88 6.72
C LEU A 12 -2.75 9.06 5.30
N GLN A 13 -4.08 9.14 5.14
CA GLN A 13 -4.70 9.42 3.84
C GLN A 13 -4.29 10.81 3.32
N LYS A 14 -4.41 11.86 4.12
CA LYS A 14 -4.04 13.23 3.72
C LYS A 14 -2.56 13.37 3.39
N LEU A 15 -1.68 12.70 4.14
CA LEU A 15 -0.25 12.64 3.85
C LEU A 15 0.05 11.91 2.54
N SER A 16 -0.64 10.80 2.27
CA SER A 16 -0.45 10.04 1.03
C SER A 16 -0.92 10.78 -0.22
N GLY A 17 -1.94 11.63 -0.08
CA GLY A 17 -2.45 12.50 -1.14
C GLY A 17 -1.70 13.82 -1.28
N TYR A 18 -0.58 14.02 -0.57
CA TYR A 18 0.17 15.29 -0.51
C TYR A 18 -0.69 16.51 -0.11
N GLN A 19 -1.80 16.28 0.59
CA GLN A 19 -2.69 17.35 1.06
C GLN A 19 -2.13 18.04 2.31
N LEU A 20 -1.30 17.34 3.08
CA LEU A 20 -0.60 17.85 4.26
C LEU A 20 0.84 17.34 4.27
N THR A 21 1.72 18.11 4.88
CA THR A 21 3.04 17.67 5.35
C THR A 21 2.93 16.99 6.72
N ILE A 22 3.96 16.24 7.12
CA ILE A 22 4.01 15.60 8.45
C ILE A 22 3.96 16.65 9.58
N THR A 23 4.53 17.83 9.35
CA THR A 23 4.49 18.93 10.33
C THR A 23 3.08 19.48 10.47
N GLU A 24 2.42 19.81 9.36
CA GLU A 24 1.04 20.32 9.38
C GLU A 24 0.07 19.30 9.97
N ALA A 25 0.23 18.01 9.64
CA ALA A 25 -0.61 16.97 10.21
C ALA A 25 -0.37 16.78 11.72
N ALA A 26 0.86 16.93 12.20
CA ALA A 26 1.16 16.87 13.62
C ALA A 26 0.51 18.02 14.40
N GLU A 27 0.50 19.22 13.82
CA GLU A 27 -0.10 20.42 14.40
C GLU A 27 -1.64 20.37 14.34
N GLN A 28 -2.22 20.05 13.18
CA GLN A 28 -3.67 20.06 12.97
C GLN A 28 -4.41 18.99 13.78
N TYR A 29 -3.77 17.84 14.03
CA TYR A 29 -4.39 16.70 14.71
C TYR A 29 -3.85 16.47 16.12
N ASP A 30 -3.01 17.38 16.63
CA ASP A 30 -2.34 17.26 17.94
C ASP A 30 -1.67 15.88 18.13
N LEU A 31 -0.97 15.42 17.09
CA LEU A 31 -0.30 14.12 17.07
C LEU A 31 1.21 14.30 17.11
N PRO A 32 1.94 13.58 17.98
CA PRO A 32 3.39 13.60 17.95
C PRO A 32 3.92 13.11 16.60
N LYS A 33 4.83 13.87 15.97
CA LYS A 33 5.45 13.49 14.68
C LYS A 33 5.98 12.05 14.69
N ARG A 34 6.54 11.59 15.82
CA ARG A 34 7.02 10.21 16.00
C ARG A 34 5.94 9.15 15.77
N VAL A 35 4.70 9.42 16.18
CA VAL A 35 3.54 8.53 15.95
C VAL A 35 3.23 8.45 14.46
N ILE A 36 3.18 9.60 13.79
CA ILE A 36 2.95 9.71 12.34
C ILE A 36 4.03 8.95 11.56
N TYR A 37 5.32 9.19 11.85
CA TYR A 37 6.43 8.46 11.21
C TYR A 37 6.37 6.95 11.44
N LYS A 38 6.00 6.51 12.64
CA LYS A 38 5.85 5.08 12.94
C LYS A 38 4.71 4.47 12.12
N ALA A 39 3.58 5.17 12.04
CA ALA A 39 2.41 4.74 11.29
C ALA A 39 2.70 4.66 9.77
N LEU A 40 3.35 5.68 9.21
CA LEU A 40 3.78 5.69 7.80
C LEU A 40 4.71 4.51 7.49
N ARG A 41 5.69 4.22 8.35
CA ARG A 41 6.58 3.07 8.16
C ARG A 41 5.84 1.73 8.18
N GLN A 42 4.86 1.57 9.06
CA GLN A 42 4.05 0.36 9.13
C GLN A 42 3.16 0.21 7.89
N GLN A 43 2.54 1.30 7.44
CA GLN A 43 1.74 1.30 6.22
C GLN A 43 2.60 0.99 5.00
N GLN A 44 3.79 1.59 4.88
CA GLN A 44 4.70 1.31 3.78
C GLN A 44 5.17 -0.15 3.77
N ALA A 45 5.48 -0.73 4.93
CA ALA A 45 5.82 -2.15 5.01
C ALA A 45 4.66 -3.05 4.54
N LYS A 46 3.40 -2.71 4.89
CA LYS A 46 2.21 -3.41 4.42
C LYS A 46 2.03 -3.27 2.90
N ASN A 47 2.13 -2.06 2.37
CA ASN A 47 2.00 -1.77 0.94
C ASN A 47 3.08 -2.49 0.12
N THR A 48 4.32 -2.54 0.60
CA THR A 48 5.41 -3.27 -0.07
C THR A 48 5.11 -4.77 -0.18
N LYS A 49 4.62 -5.39 0.90
CA LYS A 49 4.22 -6.81 0.89
C LYS A 49 3.07 -7.07 -0.08
N GLN A 50 2.05 -6.23 -0.07
CA GLN A 50 0.91 -6.35 -0.99
C GLN A 50 1.34 -6.16 -2.44
N LYS A 51 2.19 -5.17 -2.73
CA LYS A 51 2.75 -4.94 -4.07
C LYS A 51 3.54 -6.15 -4.56
N ALA A 52 4.40 -6.73 -3.72
CA ALA A 52 5.17 -7.92 -4.08
C ALA A 52 4.24 -9.11 -4.41
N TYR A 53 3.19 -9.32 -3.61
CA TYR A 53 2.19 -10.34 -3.87
C TYR A 53 1.48 -10.11 -5.22
N LEU A 54 1.00 -8.89 -5.49
CA LEU A 54 0.33 -8.56 -6.74
C LEU A 54 1.22 -8.78 -7.97
N ILE A 55 2.51 -8.43 -7.87
CA ILE A 55 3.49 -8.69 -8.94
C ILE A 55 3.66 -10.20 -9.17
N ALA A 56 3.73 -11.00 -8.10
CA ALA A 56 3.85 -12.46 -8.22
C ALA A 56 2.60 -13.07 -8.89
N VAL A 57 1.41 -12.61 -8.50
CA VAL A 57 0.14 -13.02 -9.11
C VAL A 57 0.09 -12.63 -10.58
N GLN A 58 0.47 -11.41 -10.93
CA GLN A 58 0.51 -10.94 -12.32
C GLN A 58 1.40 -11.83 -13.18
N LYS A 59 2.62 -12.14 -12.72
CA LYS A 59 3.53 -13.04 -13.45
C LYS A 59 2.94 -14.42 -13.69
N ARG A 60 2.30 -14.99 -12.65
CA ARG A 60 1.64 -16.30 -12.77
C ARG A 60 0.52 -16.26 -13.80
N LEU A 61 -0.33 -15.23 -13.76
CA LEU A 61 -1.43 -15.08 -14.72
C LEU A 61 -0.92 -14.93 -16.16
N GLN A 62 0.16 -14.17 -16.37
CA GLN A 62 0.80 -14.04 -17.68
C GLN A 62 1.32 -15.38 -18.19
N GLN A 63 1.97 -16.18 -17.33
CA GLN A 63 2.43 -17.52 -17.70
C GLN A 63 1.26 -18.45 -18.05
N THR A 64 0.20 -18.44 -17.24
CA THR A 64 -1.00 -19.25 -17.51
C THR A 64 -1.65 -18.85 -18.85
N LEU A 65 -1.73 -17.55 -19.14
CA LEU A 65 -2.27 -17.07 -20.41
C LEU A 65 -1.44 -17.59 -21.60
N GLN A 66 -0.11 -17.48 -21.53
CA GLN A 66 0.80 -17.99 -22.56
C GLN A 66 0.64 -19.50 -22.78
N THR A 67 0.47 -20.27 -21.70
CA THR A 67 0.23 -21.72 -21.81
C THR A 67 -1.08 -22.01 -22.54
N VAL A 68 -2.16 -21.33 -22.17
CA VAL A 68 -3.47 -21.50 -22.83
C VAL A 68 -3.41 -21.09 -24.31
N GLU A 69 -2.71 -20.01 -24.63
CA GLU A 69 -2.51 -19.57 -26.02
C GLU A 69 -1.76 -20.62 -26.85
N LEU A 70 -0.73 -21.26 -26.29
CA LEU A 70 0.01 -22.35 -26.95
C LEU A 70 -0.85 -23.60 -27.14
N GLU A 71 -1.63 -23.98 -26.12
CA GLU A 71 -2.57 -25.11 -26.22
C GLU A 71 -3.59 -24.89 -27.33
N LEU A 72 -4.18 -23.69 -27.40
CA LEU A 72 -5.11 -23.33 -28.47
C LEU A 72 -4.46 -23.33 -29.85
N ALA A 73 -3.21 -22.87 -29.96
CA ALA A 73 -2.48 -22.89 -31.23
C ALA A 73 -2.18 -24.31 -31.73
N ASN A 74 -1.97 -25.26 -30.82
CA ASN A 74 -1.68 -26.67 -31.16
C ASN A 74 -2.95 -27.51 -31.44
N LEU A 75 -4.14 -26.99 -31.13
CA LEU A 75 -5.42 -27.64 -31.42
C LEU A 75 -5.98 -27.29 -32.81
N ASN A 76 -5.44 -26.25 -33.46
CA ASN A 76 -5.73 -25.85 -34.84
C ASN A 76 -4.67 -26.40 -35.81
#